data_AF-A0A914ITP6-F1
#
_entry.id   AF-A0A914ITP6-F1
#
_cell.length_a   1.000
_cell.length_b   1.000
_cell.length_c   1.000
_cell.angle_alpha   90.00
_cell.angle_beta   90.00
_cell.angle_gamma   90.00
#
_symmetry.space_group_name_H-M   'P 1'
#
loop_
_entity.id
_entity.type
_entity.pdbx_description
1 polymer ?
#
loop_
_entity_poly.entity_id
_entity_poly.type
_entity_poly.pdbx_seq_one_letter_code
_entity_poly.pdbx_strand_id
1 'polypeptide(L)'
;MQVVTRCPATAISSSRMRAAAFLLFLALVVVASSSRMCGPRLQNMVTKTCTFGQEQKPCIDTSKMKDDFLQRCCQHGCELKEIQKVCCFTDSCLAECYPGKNYKMGQVY
;
A
#
# COMPACT_ATOMS: atom_id res chain seq x y z
N MET A 1 18.42 6.16 4.95
CA MET A 1 18.62 6.93 3.71
C MET A 1 17.85 6.24 2.59
N GLN A 2 17.15 7.02 1.77
CA GLN A 2 16.09 6.59 0.85
C GLN A 2 16.64 5.79 -0.34
N VAL A 3 16.01 4.67 -0.70
CA VAL A 3 16.21 4.05 -2.01
C VAL A 3 14.90 4.17 -2.79
N VAL A 4 14.75 5.31 -3.45
CA VAL A 4 13.72 5.57 -4.45
C VAL A 4 14.16 4.86 -5.72
N THR A 5 13.68 3.64 -5.98
CA THR A 5 13.79 3.02 -7.30
C THR A 5 12.79 3.69 -8.24
N ARG A 6 13.20 4.82 -8.82
CA ARG A 6 12.65 5.33 -10.08
C ARG A 6 13.01 4.31 -11.16
N CYS A 7 12.02 3.85 -11.92
CA CYS A 7 12.30 3.22 -13.21
C CYS A 7 13.11 4.22 -14.08
N PRO A 8 14.24 3.81 -14.69
CA PRO A 8 15.01 4.69 -15.54
C PRO A 8 14.25 4.92 -16.86
N ALA A 9 13.74 6.13 -17.05
CA ALA A 9 13.29 6.61 -18.35
C ALA A 9 14.47 7.27 -19.08
N THR A 10 14.96 6.56 -20.09
CA THR A 10 15.45 7.06 -21.40
C THR A 10 16.45 8.21 -21.45
N ALA A 11 17.66 7.89 -21.90
CA ALA A 11 18.47 8.78 -22.74
C ALA A 11 18.68 8.09 -24.10
N ILE A 12 17.90 8.48 -25.11
CA ILE A 12 18.23 8.17 -26.52
C ILE A 12 18.10 9.47 -27.32
N SER A 13 19.23 9.81 -27.93
CA SER A 13 19.54 11.00 -28.70
C SER A 13 18.75 11.07 -30.01
N SER A 14 18.48 12.33 -30.37
CA SER A 14 17.96 12.86 -31.63
C SER A 14 18.43 12.15 -32.90
N SER A 15 17.50 11.81 -33.80
CA SER A 15 17.50 12.41 -35.15
C SER A 15 16.19 12.11 -35.91
N ARG A 16 15.55 13.22 -36.33
CA ARG A 16 14.71 13.39 -37.53
C ARG A 16 14.05 12.12 -38.08
N MET A 17 12.77 11.92 -37.81
CA MET A 17 11.77 11.57 -38.84
C MET A 17 10.37 11.35 -38.23
N ARG A 18 9.37 11.98 -38.89
CA ARG A 18 7.93 11.64 -38.86
C ARG A 18 7.13 12.15 -37.65
N ALA A 19 6.71 13.41 -37.74
CA ALA A 19 5.72 14.06 -36.86
C ALA A 19 4.42 13.25 -36.69
N ALA A 20 4.03 12.41 -37.66
CA ALA A 20 2.88 11.51 -37.56
C ALA A 20 3.08 10.34 -36.59
N ALA A 21 4.31 9.82 -36.46
CA ALA A 21 4.62 8.72 -35.53
C ALA A 21 4.68 9.22 -34.08
N PHE A 22 5.05 10.49 -33.87
CA PHE A 22 5.11 11.13 -32.56
C PHE A 22 3.72 11.31 -31.93
N LEU A 23 2.70 11.66 -32.74
CA LEU A 23 1.31 11.78 -32.29
C LEU A 23 0.70 10.42 -31.93
N LEU A 24 1.02 9.36 -32.69
CA LEU A 24 0.63 7.98 -32.36
C LEU A 24 1.31 7.46 -31.08
N PHE A 25 2.58 7.82 -30.85
CA PHE A 25 3.30 7.46 -29.62
C PHE A 25 2.73 8.15 -28.37
N LEU A 26 2.33 9.42 -28.48
CA LEU A 26 1.74 10.19 -27.38
C LEU A 26 0.41 9.59 -26.87
N ALA A 27 -0.42 9.05 -27.76
CA ALA A 27 -1.68 8.41 -27.38
C ALA A 27 -1.48 7.09 -26.58
N LEU A 28 -0.37 6.38 -26.79
CA LEU A 28 -0.07 5.13 -26.08
C LEU A 28 0.43 5.32 -24.64
N VAL A 29 1.04 6.48 -24.33
CA VAL A 29 1.65 6.73 -23.01
C VAL A 29 0.62 7.07 -21.93
N VAL A 30 -0.60 7.51 -22.30
CA VAL A 30 -1.61 8.01 -21.36
C VAL A 30 -2.34 6.90 -20.57
N VAL A 31 -2.27 5.64 -21.01
CA VAL A 31 -3.11 4.56 -20.43
C VAL A 31 -2.47 3.88 -19.19
N ALA A 32 -1.22 4.17 -18.84
CA ALA A 32 -0.42 3.32 -17.93
C ALA A 32 -0.15 3.85 -16.52
N SER A 33 -0.93 4.82 -16.01
CA SER A 33 -0.65 5.44 -14.69
C SER A 33 -1.75 5.24 -13.65
N SER A 34 -2.35 4.05 -13.56
CA SER A 34 -2.96 3.61 -12.29
C SER A 34 -1.89 2.88 -11.48
N SER A 35 -1.17 3.59 -10.61
CA SER A 35 -0.20 3.01 -9.69
C SER A 35 -0.90 2.15 -8.65
N ARG A 36 -1.25 0.93 -9.05
CA ARG A 36 -1.81 -0.11 -8.18
C ARG A 36 -0.76 -0.50 -7.16
N MET A 37 -1.01 -0.20 -5.89
CA MET A 37 -0.17 -0.65 -4.78
C MET A 37 -0.52 -2.11 -4.49
N CYS A 38 0.25 -3.02 -5.07
CA CYS A 38 0.10 -4.46 -4.86
C CYS A 38 1.32 -5.05 -4.13
N GLY A 39 1.13 -6.23 -3.54
CA GLY A 39 2.21 -6.99 -2.91
C GLY A 39 2.85 -6.25 -1.71
N PRO A 40 4.19 -6.14 -1.64
CA PRO A 40 4.89 -5.68 -0.44
C PRO A 40 4.56 -4.24 -0.05
N ARG A 41 4.17 -3.39 -1.01
CA ARG A 41 3.75 -2.01 -0.70
C ARG A 41 2.43 -1.97 0.05
N LEU A 42 1.45 -2.76 -0.39
CA LEU A 42 0.16 -2.88 0.28
C LEU A 42 0.35 -3.50 1.67
N GLN A 43 1.14 -4.58 1.75
CA GLN A 43 1.45 -5.22 3.03
C GLN A 43 2.10 -4.23 4.01
N ASN A 44 3.08 -3.42 3.55
CA ASN A 44 3.70 -2.40 4.40
C ASN A 44 2.69 -1.35 4.87
N MET A 45 1.73 -0.97 4.03
CA MET A 45 0.68 -0.02 4.42
C MET A 45 -0.28 -0.62 5.46
N VAL A 46 -0.69 -1.88 5.29
CA VAL A 46 -1.47 -2.63 6.29
C VAL A 46 -0.68 -2.74 7.59
N THR A 47 0.58 -3.18 7.53
CA THR A 47 1.45 -3.32 8.70
C THR A 47 1.55 -2.02 9.47
N LYS A 48 1.91 -0.90 8.81
CA LYS A 48 2.03 0.39 9.49
C LYS A 48 0.72 0.91 10.06
N THR A 49 -0.40 0.64 9.39
CA THR A 49 -1.72 1.09 9.84
C THR A 49 -2.22 0.25 11.01
N CYS A 50 -1.89 -1.03 11.06
CA CYS A 50 -2.36 -1.97 12.06
C CYS A 50 -1.36 -2.20 13.22
N THR A 51 -0.18 -1.61 13.18
CA THR A 51 0.75 -1.57 14.32
C THR A 51 0.24 -0.62 15.38
N PHE A 52 0.26 -1.08 16.63
CA PHE A 52 -0.17 -0.28 17.78
C PHE A 52 1.02 0.21 18.61
N GLY A 53 1.04 1.51 18.95
CA GLY A 53 2.10 2.11 19.78
C GLY A 53 3.51 1.92 19.20
N GLN A 54 4.44 1.44 20.03
CA GLN A 54 5.84 1.20 19.66
C GLN A 54 6.13 -0.27 19.31
N GLU A 55 5.10 -1.04 18.98
CA GLU A 55 5.25 -2.45 18.66
C GLU A 55 5.83 -2.66 17.26
N GLN A 56 6.50 -3.79 17.04
CA GLN A 56 7.13 -4.11 15.75
C GLN A 56 6.20 -4.94 14.84
N LYS A 57 5.25 -5.65 15.44
CA LYS A 57 4.30 -6.51 14.73
C LYS A 57 2.93 -5.83 14.63
N PRO A 58 2.23 -5.94 13.50
CA PRO A 58 0.87 -5.41 13.37
C PRO A 58 -0.14 -6.33 14.07
N CYS A 59 -1.24 -5.75 14.58
CA CYS A 59 -2.36 -6.50 15.12
C CYS A 59 -3.51 -6.52 14.09
N ILE A 60 -3.66 -7.65 13.42
CA ILE A 60 -4.58 -7.81 12.29
C ILE A 60 -5.61 -8.88 12.62
N ASP A 61 -6.87 -8.60 12.31
CA ASP A 61 -7.94 -9.58 12.37
C ASP A 61 -7.86 -10.46 11.12
N THR A 62 -7.35 -11.69 11.28
CA THR A 62 -7.21 -12.66 10.18
C THR A 62 -8.55 -13.03 9.55
N SER A 63 -9.66 -12.88 10.28
CA SER A 63 -11.01 -13.11 9.75
C SER A 63 -11.42 -12.05 8.73
N LYS A 64 -10.86 -10.84 8.88
CA LYS A 64 -11.11 -9.68 8.00
C LYS A 64 -10.05 -9.52 6.91
N MET A 65 -8.83 -9.96 7.18
CA MET A 65 -7.72 -9.98 6.21
C MET A 65 -7.80 -11.23 5.31
N LYS A 66 -8.89 -11.34 4.55
CA LYS A 66 -9.06 -12.42 3.54
C LYS A 66 -8.27 -12.10 2.26
N ASP A 67 -7.96 -13.13 1.47
CA ASP A 67 -7.26 -12.97 0.18
C ASP A 67 -7.99 -11.99 -0.76
N ASP A 68 -9.32 -11.99 -0.74
CA ASP A 68 -10.15 -11.06 -1.50
C ASP A 68 -9.90 -9.59 -1.13
N PHE A 69 -9.55 -9.28 0.13
CA PHE A 69 -9.23 -7.92 0.55
C PHE A 69 -7.95 -7.43 -0.14
N LEU A 70 -6.89 -8.24 -0.11
CA LEU A 70 -5.62 -7.89 -0.75
C LEU A 70 -5.77 -7.75 -2.26
N GLN A 71 -6.54 -8.65 -2.88
CA GLN A 71 -6.83 -8.59 -4.31
C GLN A 71 -7.64 -7.34 -4.67
N ARG A 72 -8.71 -7.01 -3.92
CA ARG A 72 -9.50 -5.79 -4.15
C ARG A 72 -8.68 -4.53 -4.01
N CYS A 73 -7.89 -4.41 -2.93
CA CYS A 73 -7.01 -3.26 -2.73
C CYS A 73 -5.95 -3.12 -3.82
N CYS A 74 -5.45 -4.24 -4.36
CA CYS A 74 -4.52 -4.23 -5.48
C CYS A 74 -5.21 -3.77 -6.78
N GLN A 75 -6.43 -4.23 -7.07
CA GLN A 75 -7.11 -3.94 -8.33
C GLN A 75 -7.71 -2.53 -8.39
N HIS A 76 -8.33 -2.09 -7.30
CA HIS A 76 -9.12 -0.85 -7.23
C HIS A 76 -8.47 0.24 -6.36
N GLY A 77 -7.41 -0.09 -5.62
CA GLY A 77 -6.96 0.74 -4.51
C GLY A 77 -7.83 0.53 -3.26
N CYS A 78 -7.30 0.92 -2.11
CA CYS A 78 -8.04 0.96 -0.85
C CYS A 78 -7.78 2.27 -0.15
N GLU A 79 -8.82 2.83 0.45
CA GLU A 79 -8.66 3.97 1.35
C GLU A 79 -8.07 3.52 2.69
N LEU A 80 -7.44 4.45 3.41
CA LEU A 80 -6.89 4.17 4.74
C LEU A 80 -7.96 3.63 5.70
N LYS A 81 -9.21 4.11 5.59
CA LYS A 81 -10.35 3.64 6.38
C LYS A 81 -10.65 2.16 6.13
N GLU A 82 -10.45 1.67 4.92
CA GLU A 82 -10.66 0.25 4.61
C GLU A 82 -9.54 -0.62 5.16
N ILE A 83 -8.30 -0.12 5.12
CA ILE A 83 -7.15 -0.75 5.76
C ILE A 83 -7.35 -0.81 7.29
N GLN A 84 -7.88 0.25 7.90
CA GLN A 84 -8.18 0.25 9.33
C GLN A 84 -9.23 -0.79 9.73
N LYS A 85 -10.16 -1.14 8.85
CA LYS A 85 -11.20 -2.16 9.15
C LYS A 85 -10.62 -3.56 9.36
N VAL A 86 -9.46 -3.86 8.76
CA VAL A 86 -8.78 -5.16 8.95
C VAL A 86 -7.89 -5.17 10.20
N CYS A 87 -7.52 -4.00 10.74
CA CYS A 87 -6.77 -3.91 11.99
C CYS A 87 -7.66 -4.30 13.18
N CYS A 88 -7.08 -4.95 14.19
CA CYS A 88 -7.79 -5.25 15.43
C CYS A 88 -7.28 -4.39 16.59
N PHE A 89 -8.07 -3.36 16.95
CA PHE A 89 -7.74 -2.43 18.05
C PHE A 89 -8.74 -2.50 19.20
N THR A 90 -9.49 -3.59 19.33
CA THR A 90 -10.31 -3.82 20.54
C THR A 90 -9.39 -4.24 21.70
N ASP A 91 -9.79 -3.93 22.93
CA ASP A 91 -9.03 -4.34 24.13
C ASP A 91 -8.72 -5.84 24.15
N SER A 92 -9.68 -6.67 23.73
CA SER A 92 -9.50 -8.12 23.63
C SER A 92 -8.41 -8.50 22.63
N CYS A 93 -8.47 -7.95 21.41
CA CYS A 93 -7.45 -8.22 20.41
C CYS A 93 -6.08 -7.70 20.81
N LEU A 94 -6.02 -6.52 21.44
CA LEU A 94 -4.76 -5.95 21.90
C LEU A 94 -4.13 -6.79 23.01
N ALA A 95 -4.92 -7.38 23.90
CA ALA A 95 -4.43 -8.30 24.92
C ALA A 95 -3.85 -9.60 24.31
N GLU A 96 -4.44 -10.09 23.21
CA GLU A 96 -3.94 -11.27 22.48
C GLU A 96 -2.72 -10.95 21.63
N CYS A 97 -2.76 -9.85 20.88
CA CYS A 97 -1.65 -9.40 20.04
C CYS A 97 -0.44 -9.01 20.88
N TYR A 98 -0.64 -8.31 21.99
CA TYR A 98 0.42 -7.72 22.80
C TYR A 98 0.24 -8.06 24.29
N PRO A 99 0.42 -9.33 24.68
CA PRO A 99 0.22 -9.77 26.05
C PRO A 99 1.16 -9.01 27.00
N GLY A 100 0.60 -8.56 28.13
CA GLY A 100 1.34 -7.83 29.17
C GLY A 100 1.54 -6.33 28.91
N LYS A 101 1.16 -5.80 27.75
CA LYS A 101 1.27 -4.36 27.45
C LYS A 101 0.13 -3.52 28.00
N ASN A 102 -0.99 -4.16 28.38
CA ASN A 102 -2.19 -3.51 28.92
C ASN A 102 -2.73 -2.38 28.03
N TYR A 103 -2.58 -2.52 26.71
CA TYR A 103 -3.06 -1.52 25.77
C TYR A 103 -4.58 -1.38 25.80
N LYS A 104 -5.03 -0.13 25.77
CA LYS A 104 -6.44 0.26 25.69
C LYS A 104 -6.70 1.11 24.47
N MET A 105 -7.85 0.88 23.84
CA MET A 105 -8.29 1.72 22.72
C MET A 105 -8.55 3.16 23.21
N GLY A 106 -8.05 4.16 22.48
CA GLY A 106 -8.24 5.58 22.77
C GLY A 106 -7.12 6.21 23.60
N GLN A 107 -6.11 5.42 24.00
CA GLN A 107 -4.90 5.95 24.60
C GLN A 107 -3.91 6.39 23.51
N VAL A 108 -3.33 7.58 23.68
CA VAL A 108 -2.23 8.08 22.84
C VAL A 108 -0.92 7.64 23.50
N TYR A 109 -0.06 6.95 22.76
CA TYR A 109 1.23 6.41 23.22
C TYR A 109 2.39 7.09 22.51
#